data_AF-A0A941UKI5-F1
#
_entry.id   AF-A0A941UKI5-F1
#
_cell.length_a   1.000
_cell.length_b   1.000
_cell.length_c   1.000
_cell.angle_alpha   90.00
_cell.angle_beta   90.00
_cell.angle_gamma   90.00
#
_symmetry.space_group_name_H-M   'P 1'
#
loop_
_entity.id
_entity.type
_entity.pdbx_description
1 polymer ?
#
loop_
_entity_poly.entity_id
_entity_poly.type
_entity_poly.pdbx_seq_one_letter_code
_entity_poly.pdbx_strand_id
1 'polypeptide(L)'
;FDDVGDFYKPALVFYDALGGGNEKYVADAISHEAGHNMGLGHDGTSSSGYYSGHGSGATGWAPIMGVGYYQPLVQWSKGEYAGANNTQDDYAVMQNTGLPLRADDHGNSIASATAMVSSTANGVTTFTASGVIERPIDADVFSFAAGAGSVTINVSPAPRAPMLDVVATLRNSAGSIIATSNPTDSLPAAMTANLTAAGTYYVSVDGVGKGDPLATGYTDYGSVGQYTVSVTTQATTSQPPTAVISATPTSGTAPLTVNFSATGSTDSDGTIVSYAWTFGDGGSQTGGTTAQRTYSTAGSYTASLTVTDNAGLTDTKSVVITVQAQTTTYLLTVGKAGTGAGTVSSSPAGIACGTTCSASYTANTTVTLTAAPTAGSTFAGWSGACSGTGSCTVSMTAARSVTATFNPISYTLTVSKGGMATGVVASSPSGIDCGADCTEDYSSGAGVTLSATPAAGTAFTGWSGACSGSGACTVSMTSARSVAASFDVIRTMSVANIAMSLSSSRSRTNALASVTVRDVSGNPVSGAQVTGTWSGVVSGNASVTTNSSGAADFRSASVKATTGSTFTFTVTGITLSGYTYDAASNVETRDSITR
;
A
#
# COMPACT_ATOMS: atom_id res chain seq x y z
N PHE A 1 66.78 21.95 87.20
CA PHE A 1 67.80 21.45 88.15
C PHE A 1 69.15 21.61 87.49
N ASP A 2 70.04 22.40 88.10
CA ASP A 2 71.39 22.62 87.62
C ASP A 2 72.33 21.70 88.41
N ASP A 3 72.81 20.65 87.74
CA ASP A 3 73.85 19.75 88.26
C ASP A 3 74.76 19.38 87.09
N VAL A 4 76.05 19.36 87.37
CA VAL A 4 77.17 19.62 86.46
C VAL A 4 77.52 18.39 85.62
N GLY A 5 77.24 18.45 84.31
CA GLY A 5 77.55 17.43 83.30
C GLY A 5 76.69 17.61 82.03
N ASP A 6 77.33 17.62 80.85
CA ASP A 6 76.73 18.13 79.60
C ASP A 6 75.82 17.15 78.84
N PHE A 7 75.59 15.92 79.33
CA PHE A 7 74.80 14.91 78.59
C PHE A 7 73.92 14.02 79.51
N TYR A 8 72.75 13.58 78.97
CA TYR A 8 71.79 12.62 79.55
C TYR A 8 70.93 13.09 80.75
N LYS A 9 70.23 14.23 80.63
CA LYS A 9 69.29 14.71 81.66
C LYS A 9 67.83 14.36 81.31
N PRO A 10 66.97 14.03 82.30
CA PRO A 10 65.54 13.94 82.05
C PRO A 10 64.98 15.31 81.66
N ALA A 11 64.39 15.40 80.48
CA ALA A 11 63.62 16.54 80.03
C ALA A 11 62.27 16.57 80.76
N LEU A 12 62.01 17.62 81.54
CA LEU A 12 60.74 17.81 82.25
C LEU A 12 60.03 19.04 81.70
N VAL A 13 58.97 18.82 80.93
CA VAL A 13 58.10 19.88 80.40
C VAL A 13 56.84 19.95 81.25
N PHE A 14 56.58 21.11 81.86
CA PHE A 14 55.43 21.32 82.74
C PHE A 14 54.28 21.98 81.99
N TYR A 15 53.15 21.27 81.85
CA TYR A 15 51.99 21.67 81.04
C TYR A 15 51.46 23.08 81.36
N ASP A 16 51.24 23.40 82.63
CA ASP A 16 50.67 24.71 83.03
C ASP A 16 51.69 25.86 82.96
N ALA A 17 52.99 25.56 82.97
CA ALA A 17 54.05 26.56 82.97
C ALA A 17 54.45 27.02 81.56
N LEU A 18 54.02 26.30 80.52
CA LEU A 18 54.32 26.60 79.12
C LEU A 18 53.02 26.81 78.32
N GLY A 19 52.79 28.04 77.85
CA GLY A 19 51.63 28.36 77.01
C GLY A 19 50.26 28.26 77.70
N GLY A 20 50.21 28.13 79.03
CA GLY A 20 48.97 28.04 79.81
C GLY A 20 48.16 26.76 79.56
N GLY A 21 48.85 25.63 79.33
CA GLY A 21 48.20 24.36 79.02
C GLY A 21 47.85 24.18 77.53
N ASN A 22 48.57 24.83 76.61
CA ASN A 22 48.37 24.58 75.19
C ASN A 22 49.03 23.24 74.79
N GLU A 23 48.22 22.28 74.32
CA GLU A 23 48.69 20.94 73.91
C GLU A 23 49.85 20.99 72.89
N LYS A 24 49.77 21.86 71.88
CA LYS A 24 50.82 21.99 70.85
C LYS A 24 52.12 22.51 71.46
N TYR A 25 52.05 23.53 72.31
CA TYR A 25 53.26 24.14 72.87
C TYR A 25 54.02 23.13 73.72
N VAL A 26 53.28 22.35 74.50
CA VAL A 26 53.85 21.27 75.31
C VAL A 26 54.42 20.16 74.43
N ALA A 27 53.72 19.74 73.37
CA ALA A 27 54.21 18.72 72.44
C ALA A 27 55.49 19.15 71.69
N ASP A 28 55.55 20.40 71.22
CA ASP A 28 56.74 20.94 70.56
C ASP A 28 57.93 21.04 71.52
N ALA A 29 57.70 21.50 72.76
CA ALA A 29 58.76 21.54 73.76
C ALA A 29 59.23 20.13 74.15
N ILE A 30 58.34 19.16 74.29
CA ILE A 30 58.74 17.77 74.52
C ILE A 30 59.60 17.26 73.36
N SER A 31 59.22 17.54 72.12
CA SER A 31 59.98 17.14 70.94
C SER A 31 61.35 17.84 70.86
N HIS A 32 61.43 19.13 71.20
CA HIS A 32 62.67 19.89 71.30
C HIS A 32 63.64 19.28 72.31
N GLU A 33 63.16 19.03 73.52
CA GLU A 33 63.98 18.46 74.58
C GLU A 33 64.36 16.99 74.30
N ALA A 34 63.50 16.24 73.60
CA ALA A 34 63.85 14.93 73.07
C ALA A 34 64.99 15.05 72.04
N GLY A 35 65.00 16.10 71.20
CA GLY A 35 66.09 16.40 70.28
C GLY A 35 67.45 16.52 70.95
N HIS A 36 67.53 17.18 72.12
CA HIS A 36 68.77 17.24 72.91
C HIS A 36 69.27 15.86 73.35
N ASN A 37 68.38 14.98 73.77
CA ASN A 37 68.74 13.59 74.09
C ASN A 37 69.26 12.81 72.89
N MET A 38 68.95 13.28 71.68
CA MET A 38 69.42 12.73 70.41
C MET A 38 70.62 13.49 69.81
N GLY A 39 71.23 14.43 70.55
CA GLY A 39 72.45 15.13 70.15
C GLY A 39 72.23 16.42 69.36
N LEU A 40 70.99 16.89 69.22
CA LEU A 40 70.67 18.13 68.52
C LEU A 40 70.97 19.37 69.38
N GLY A 41 71.59 20.37 68.77
CA GLY A 41 71.80 21.71 69.33
C GLY A 41 70.63 22.64 69.01
N HIS A 42 70.60 23.82 69.64
CA HIS A 42 69.57 24.80 69.33
C HIS A 42 69.74 25.40 67.92
N ASP A 43 68.62 25.54 67.23
CA ASP A 43 68.51 26.30 65.99
C ASP A 43 68.28 27.77 66.31
N GLY A 44 69.35 28.56 66.24
CA GLY A 44 69.35 30.00 66.51
C GLY A 44 69.94 30.83 65.37
N THR A 45 70.35 32.04 65.71
CA THR A 45 71.08 32.96 64.84
C THR A 45 72.30 33.52 65.59
N SER A 46 73.10 34.36 64.92
CA SER A 46 74.20 35.06 65.59
C SER A 46 73.77 35.95 66.77
N SER A 47 72.51 36.37 66.82
CA SER A 47 71.96 37.28 67.85
C SER A 47 70.93 36.67 68.79
N SER A 48 70.47 35.44 68.54
CA SER A 48 69.47 34.75 69.36
C SER A 48 69.80 33.27 69.48
N GLY A 49 69.74 32.72 70.70
CA GLY A 49 69.93 31.29 70.94
C GLY A 49 68.84 30.41 70.32
N TYR A 50 67.67 30.98 70.03
CA TYR A 50 66.52 30.29 69.43
C TYR A 50 65.93 31.11 68.30
N TYR A 51 65.71 30.48 67.15
CA TYR A 51 65.03 31.07 66.01
C TYR A 51 63.52 30.87 66.14
N SER A 52 62.75 31.96 66.02
CA SER A 52 61.29 31.95 66.18
C SER A 52 60.52 31.53 64.91
N GLY A 53 61.24 31.21 63.84
CA GLY A 53 60.63 30.97 62.54
C GLY A 53 60.19 32.23 61.82
N HIS A 54 59.52 32.02 60.70
CA HIS A 54 59.05 33.06 59.79
C HIS A 54 57.82 32.57 59.00
N GLY A 55 57.31 33.41 58.11
CA GLY A 55 56.07 33.12 57.37
C GLY A 55 54.82 33.36 58.21
N SER A 56 53.67 32.94 57.66
CA SER A 56 52.35 33.17 58.25
C SER A 56 51.33 32.15 57.77
N GLY A 57 50.17 32.09 58.42
CA GLY A 57 49.10 31.16 58.06
C GLY A 57 49.46 29.71 58.38
N ALA A 58 48.77 28.75 57.76
CA ALA A 58 48.97 27.31 58.04
C ALA A 58 50.40 26.82 57.75
N THR A 59 51.14 27.54 56.90
CA THR A 59 52.52 27.23 56.49
C THR A 59 53.55 28.14 57.18
N GLY A 60 53.17 28.89 58.23
CA GLY A 60 54.15 29.61 59.04
C GLY A 60 55.09 28.59 59.70
N TRP A 61 56.39 28.76 59.53
CA TRP A 61 57.39 27.71 59.74
C TRP A 61 58.43 28.09 60.78
N ALA A 62 58.82 27.13 61.62
CA ALA A 62 59.97 27.23 62.51
C ALA A 62 60.71 25.89 62.66
N PRO A 63 62.02 25.91 62.95
CA PRO A 63 62.73 24.71 63.36
C PRO A 63 62.31 24.27 64.76
N ILE A 64 62.19 22.96 64.97
CA ILE A 64 61.81 22.37 66.26
C ILE A 64 62.87 22.64 67.34
N MET A 65 64.15 22.67 66.96
CA MET A 65 65.25 23.05 67.86
C MET A 65 65.37 24.58 68.07
N GLY A 66 64.46 25.37 67.52
CA GLY A 66 64.29 26.80 67.80
C GLY A 66 63.21 27.06 68.85
N VAL A 67 62.44 28.13 68.67
CA VAL A 67 61.26 28.46 69.50
C VAL A 67 59.99 28.42 68.64
N GLY A 68 59.72 27.23 68.08
CA GLY A 68 58.74 27.06 67.01
C GLY A 68 57.28 26.98 67.42
N TYR A 69 56.95 26.83 68.71
CA TYR A 69 55.56 26.61 69.13
C TYR A 69 54.59 27.75 68.77
N TYR A 70 55.10 28.95 68.46
CA TYR A 70 54.31 30.07 67.91
C TYR A 70 53.95 29.94 66.42
N GLN A 71 54.59 29.03 65.69
CA GLN A 71 54.34 28.78 64.28
C GLN A 71 53.45 27.54 64.10
N PRO A 72 52.52 27.53 63.12
CA PRO A 72 51.69 26.37 62.86
C PRO A 72 52.46 25.13 62.40
N LEU A 73 53.50 25.32 61.58
CA LEU A 73 54.38 24.28 61.07
C LEU A 73 55.72 24.35 61.83
N VAL A 74 56.05 23.28 62.55
CA VAL A 74 57.30 23.16 63.30
C VAL A 74 57.96 21.87 62.83
N GLN A 75 59.20 21.92 62.36
CA GLN A 75 59.81 20.77 61.68
C GLN A 75 61.29 20.60 62.05
N TRP A 76 61.86 19.44 61.75
CA TRP A 76 63.31 19.26 61.71
C TRP A 76 63.93 20.19 60.67
N SER A 77 65.19 20.57 60.89
CA SER A 77 65.89 21.56 60.09
C SER A 77 67.34 21.15 59.85
N LYS A 78 67.95 21.69 58.81
CA LYS A 78 69.41 21.62 58.62
C LYS A 78 70.07 23.00 58.55
N GLY A 79 69.47 23.96 59.23
CA GLY A 79 69.86 25.37 59.20
C GLY A 79 69.39 26.11 57.95
N GLU A 80 68.27 25.69 57.37
CA GLU A 80 67.75 26.23 56.10
C GLU A 80 66.91 27.49 56.31
N TYR A 81 67.47 28.45 57.03
CA TYR A 81 66.83 29.75 57.26
C TYR A 81 67.89 30.84 57.38
N ALA A 82 67.48 32.09 57.18
CA ALA A 82 68.40 33.22 57.17
C ALA A 82 69.15 33.35 58.51
N GLY A 83 70.48 33.29 58.42
CA GLY A 83 71.37 33.53 59.56
C GLY A 83 71.48 32.37 60.55
N ALA A 84 71.10 31.14 60.15
CA ALA A 84 71.25 29.94 60.97
C ALA A 84 72.67 29.79 61.54
N ASN A 85 72.76 29.60 62.85
CA ASN A 85 74.03 29.35 63.56
C ASN A 85 74.27 27.86 63.83
N ASN A 86 73.26 27.03 63.60
CA ASN A 86 73.30 25.58 63.64
C ASN A 86 72.93 25.04 62.25
N THR A 87 73.75 24.13 61.73
CA THR A 87 73.57 23.51 60.41
C THR A 87 73.70 21.99 60.50
N GLN A 88 73.32 21.43 61.65
CA GLN A 88 73.26 19.99 61.84
C GLN A 88 72.28 19.37 60.84
N ASP A 89 72.65 18.26 60.22
CA ASP A 89 71.65 17.39 59.61
C ASP A 89 70.98 16.61 60.74
N ASP A 90 69.82 17.11 61.20
CA ASP A 90 69.07 16.53 62.30
C ASP A 90 68.89 15.01 62.16
N TYR A 91 68.57 14.49 60.97
CA TYR A 91 68.41 13.05 60.77
C TYR A 91 69.73 12.31 60.99
N ALA A 92 70.82 12.78 60.40
CA ALA A 92 72.13 12.15 60.55
C ALA A 92 72.61 12.18 62.00
N VAL A 93 72.39 13.29 62.71
CA VAL A 93 72.77 13.42 64.13
C VAL A 93 71.96 12.46 64.99
N MET A 94 70.63 12.42 64.84
CA MET A 94 69.77 11.52 65.60
C MET A 94 70.11 10.04 65.35
N GLN A 95 70.43 9.66 64.10
CA GLN A 95 70.88 8.31 63.75
C GLN A 95 72.21 7.96 64.41
N ASN A 96 73.18 8.87 64.40
CA ASN A 96 74.48 8.67 65.03
C ASN A 96 74.38 8.54 66.56
N THR A 97 73.32 9.10 67.15
CA THR A 97 72.99 8.97 68.58
C THR A 97 72.11 7.74 68.88
N GLY A 98 71.76 6.94 67.86
CA GLY A 98 71.15 5.62 68.02
C GLY A 98 69.65 5.53 67.73
N LEU A 99 69.00 6.56 67.18
CA LEU A 99 67.61 6.47 66.72
C LEU A 99 67.56 5.98 65.27
N PRO A 100 67.06 4.76 65.00
CA PRO A 100 66.93 4.27 63.64
C PRO A 100 65.87 5.08 62.88
N LEU A 101 66.05 5.22 61.57
CA LEU A 101 64.97 5.71 60.71
C LEU A 101 63.85 4.67 60.64
N ARG A 102 62.62 5.18 60.50
CA ARG A 102 61.45 4.36 60.20
C ARG A 102 61.64 3.67 58.83
N ALA A 103 61.13 2.45 58.72
CA ALA A 103 61.08 1.73 57.45
C ALA A 103 59.90 2.22 56.61
N ASP A 104 60.11 2.29 55.30
CA ASP A 104 59.12 2.66 54.28
C ASP A 104 57.83 1.82 54.43
N ASP A 105 56.68 2.50 54.57
CA ASP A 105 55.38 1.85 54.69
C ASP A 105 54.64 1.70 53.35
N HIS A 106 54.96 2.47 52.31
CA HIS A 106 54.41 2.32 50.98
C HIS A 106 55.42 2.59 49.85
N GLY A 107 55.49 1.66 48.90
CA GLY A 107 56.50 1.75 47.85
C GLY A 107 56.44 3.02 46.99
N ASN A 108 57.65 3.51 46.68
CA ASN A 108 57.95 4.78 46.02
C ASN A 108 57.66 4.90 44.50
N SER A 109 56.94 3.94 43.91
CA SER A 109 56.75 3.86 42.46
C SER A 109 55.44 3.21 42.05
N ILE A 110 55.01 3.42 40.80
CA ILE A 110 53.83 2.74 40.23
C ILE A 110 53.96 1.21 40.27
N ALA A 111 55.18 0.66 40.22
CA ALA A 111 55.42 -0.78 40.24
C ALA A 111 55.29 -1.38 41.66
N SER A 112 55.54 -0.57 42.68
CA SER A 112 55.46 -0.92 44.09
C SER A 112 54.23 -0.33 44.79
N ALA A 113 53.27 0.19 44.02
CA ALA A 113 52.15 0.94 44.54
C ALA A 113 51.23 0.07 45.40
N THR A 114 50.83 0.59 46.55
CA THR A 114 49.89 -0.09 47.46
C THR A 114 48.46 0.01 46.91
N ALA A 115 47.76 -1.12 46.79
CA ALA A 115 46.35 -1.10 46.36
C ALA A 115 45.46 -0.50 47.44
N MET A 116 44.63 0.48 47.08
CA MET A 116 43.72 1.13 48.03
C MET A 116 42.50 0.25 48.35
N VAL A 117 41.98 0.39 49.56
CA VAL A 117 40.75 -0.29 49.99
C VAL A 117 39.54 0.49 49.49
N SER A 118 38.65 -0.18 48.75
CA SER A 118 37.44 0.43 48.17
C SER A 118 36.16 0.10 48.92
N SER A 119 35.24 1.06 48.99
CA SER A 119 33.83 0.85 49.37
C SER A 119 32.92 1.56 48.37
N THR A 120 31.78 0.93 48.02
CA THR A 120 30.84 1.51 47.05
C THR A 120 29.47 1.68 47.69
N ALA A 121 28.93 2.90 47.62
CA ALA A 121 27.59 3.23 48.09
C ALA A 121 26.96 4.30 47.19
N ASN A 122 25.67 4.15 46.87
CA ASN A 122 24.90 5.12 46.08
C ASN A 122 25.57 5.55 44.75
N GLY A 123 26.22 4.61 44.05
CA GLY A 123 26.89 4.90 42.77
C GLY A 123 28.20 5.69 42.90
N VAL A 124 28.74 5.84 44.11
CA VAL A 124 30.08 6.40 44.35
C VAL A 124 30.96 5.31 44.93
N THR A 125 32.14 5.14 44.36
CA THR A 125 33.19 4.30 44.91
C THR A 125 34.23 5.19 45.59
N THR A 126 34.50 4.90 46.85
CA THR A 126 35.47 5.59 47.70
C THR A 126 36.61 4.65 48.03
N PHE A 127 37.83 5.04 47.68
CA PHE A 127 39.07 4.39 48.04
C PHE A 127 39.74 5.14 49.18
N THR A 128 40.25 4.44 50.20
CA THR A 128 40.98 5.06 51.32
C THR A 128 42.30 4.35 51.60
N ALA A 129 43.30 5.13 52.00
CA ALA A 129 44.56 4.65 52.57
C ALA A 129 45.12 5.69 53.55
N SER A 130 46.17 5.32 54.28
CA SER A 130 46.90 6.17 55.21
C SER A 130 48.35 5.70 55.26
N GLY A 131 49.28 6.63 55.36
CA GLY A 131 50.72 6.33 55.39
C GLY A 131 51.49 7.37 56.19
N VAL A 132 52.81 7.25 56.17
CA VAL A 132 53.73 8.17 56.82
C VAL A 132 54.87 8.48 55.86
N ILE A 133 54.96 9.73 55.42
CA ILE A 133 56.17 10.21 54.76
C ILE A 133 57.26 10.27 55.82
N GLU A 134 58.21 9.33 55.83
CA GLU A 134 59.15 9.22 56.96
C GLU A 134 60.45 10.00 56.78
N ARG A 135 60.77 10.39 55.54
CA ARG A 135 62.00 11.11 55.19
C ARG A 135 61.81 11.93 53.91
N PRO A 136 62.69 12.90 53.62
CA PRO A 136 62.50 13.82 52.48
C PRO A 136 62.53 13.18 51.09
N ILE A 137 63.02 11.94 50.96
CA ILE A 137 63.11 11.22 49.68
C ILE A 137 61.97 10.22 49.48
N ASP A 138 61.02 10.21 50.40
CA ASP A 138 59.97 9.21 50.49
C ASP A 138 58.65 9.75 49.92
N ALA A 139 58.04 8.96 49.04
CA ALA A 139 56.81 9.29 48.34
C ALA A 139 55.95 8.04 48.24
N ASP A 140 54.79 8.04 48.87
CA ASP A 140 53.92 6.88 48.90
C ASP A 140 53.04 6.83 47.64
N VAL A 141 53.09 5.72 46.91
CA VAL A 141 52.25 5.53 45.72
C VAL A 141 51.13 4.54 46.00
N PHE A 142 49.89 4.94 45.71
CA PHE A 142 48.70 4.10 45.82
C PHE A 142 48.06 3.87 44.46
N SER A 143 47.46 2.69 44.26
CA SER A 143 46.70 2.34 43.06
C SER A 143 45.22 2.17 43.34
N PHE A 144 44.39 2.61 42.39
CA PHE A 144 42.94 2.42 42.40
C PHE A 144 42.42 2.18 40.98
N ALA A 145 41.29 1.48 40.84
CA ALA A 145 40.64 1.22 39.56
C ALA A 145 39.45 2.17 39.39
N ALA A 146 39.33 2.82 38.23
CA ALA A 146 38.25 3.76 37.94
C ALA A 146 37.77 3.63 36.50
N GLY A 147 36.49 3.95 36.28
CA GLY A 147 35.95 4.19 34.94
C GLY A 147 36.40 5.54 34.37
N ALA A 148 35.99 5.82 33.13
CA ALA A 148 36.02 7.20 32.64
C ALA A 148 35.06 8.06 33.47
N GLY A 149 35.38 9.34 33.70
CA GLY A 149 34.54 10.25 34.48
C GLY A 149 35.31 11.02 35.56
N SER A 150 34.57 11.72 36.41
CA SER A 150 35.14 12.59 37.42
C SER A 150 35.72 11.80 38.60
N VAL A 151 36.94 12.15 39.00
CA VAL A 151 37.62 11.65 40.20
C VAL A 151 37.97 12.83 41.11
N THR A 152 37.72 12.69 42.41
CA THR A 152 38.11 13.66 43.44
C THR A 152 39.04 13.00 44.45
N ILE A 153 40.18 13.62 44.69
CA ILE A 153 41.26 13.14 45.56
C ILE A 153 41.47 14.16 46.66
N ASN A 154 41.49 13.69 47.91
CA ASN A 154 41.83 14.50 49.08
C ASN A 154 42.91 13.77 49.88
N VAL A 155 44.01 14.47 50.15
CA VAL A 155 45.09 14.02 51.02
C VAL A 155 45.20 15.00 52.17
N SER A 156 45.00 14.51 53.38
CA SER A 156 44.99 15.30 54.60
C SER A 156 46.11 14.83 55.51
N PRO A 157 47.08 15.70 55.89
CA PRO A 157 48.04 15.37 56.93
C PRO A 157 47.33 15.22 58.29
N ALA A 158 48.09 14.83 59.32
CA ALA A 158 47.57 14.64 60.67
C ALA A 158 46.69 15.81 61.14
N PRO A 159 45.53 15.55 61.78
CA PRO A 159 44.53 16.60 62.04
C PRO A 159 44.92 17.60 63.14
N ARG A 160 45.98 17.34 63.90
CA ARG A 160 46.45 18.20 65.00
C ARG A 160 47.93 18.49 64.82
N ALA A 161 48.27 19.76 64.63
CA ALA A 161 49.64 20.25 64.41
C ALA A 161 50.45 19.40 63.40
N PRO A 162 49.96 19.25 62.15
CA PRO A 162 50.67 18.50 61.12
C PRO A 162 52.04 19.12 60.81
N MET A 163 53.03 18.24 60.62
CA MET A 163 54.38 18.61 60.17
C MET A 163 54.60 18.35 58.67
N LEU A 164 53.63 17.75 58.00
CA LEU A 164 53.70 17.42 56.57
C LEU A 164 52.95 18.47 55.75
N ASP A 165 53.65 19.11 54.82
CA ASP A 165 53.07 19.84 53.70
C ASP A 165 52.98 18.91 52.49
N VAL A 166 51.77 18.64 52.02
CA VAL A 166 51.52 17.56 51.06
C VAL A 166 51.54 18.08 49.63
N VAL A 167 52.26 17.38 48.76
CA VAL A 167 51.97 17.36 47.32
C VAL A 167 51.35 16.02 46.92
N ALA A 168 50.20 16.09 46.24
CA ALA A 168 49.53 14.91 45.68
C ALA A 168 49.58 14.94 44.16
N THR A 169 49.94 13.84 43.50
CA THR A 169 49.96 13.75 42.03
C THR A 169 49.24 12.50 41.51
N LEU A 170 48.28 12.71 40.62
CA LEU A 170 47.51 11.67 39.93
C LEU A 170 48.17 11.31 38.60
N ARG A 171 48.32 10.01 38.33
CA ARG A 171 48.89 9.46 37.09
C ARG A 171 48.00 8.39 36.46
N ASN A 172 48.10 8.25 35.14
CA ASN A 172 47.53 7.13 34.41
C ASN A 172 48.42 5.88 34.50
N SER A 173 47.98 4.79 33.87
CA SER A 173 48.70 3.50 33.83
C SER A 173 50.08 3.55 33.15
N ALA A 174 50.32 4.52 32.28
CA ALA A 174 51.62 4.77 31.65
C ALA A 174 52.55 5.64 32.51
N GLY A 175 52.12 6.05 33.71
CA GLY A 175 52.87 6.96 34.59
C GLY A 175 52.81 8.44 34.18
N SER A 176 52.02 8.80 33.17
CA SER A 176 51.84 10.20 32.77
C SER A 176 50.99 10.94 33.81
N ILE A 177 51.41 12.15 34.16
CA ILE A 177 50.70 13.01 35.10
C ILE A 177 49.40 13.51 34.49
N ILE A 178 48.31 13.36 35.24
CA ILE A 178 46.98 13.88 34.92
C ILE A 178 46.75 15.20 35.67
N ALA A 179 47.06 15.22 36.96
CA ALA A 179 46.88 16.39 37.82
C ALA A 179 47.84 16.34 39.01
N THR A 180 48.21 17.52 39.52
CA THR A 180 49.01 17.70 40.75
C THR A 180 48.33 18.75 41.61
N SER A 181 48.37 18.58 42.93
CA SER A 181 47.88 19.55 43.91
C SER A 181 48.92 19.77 45.02
N ASN A 182 49.27 21.03 45.22
CA ASN A 182 49.95 21.58 46.39
C ASN A 182 49.44 23.03 46.51
N PRO A 183 48.48 23.32 47.41
CA PRO A 183 47.98 24.67 47.59
C PRO A 183 48.96 25.53 48.42
N THR A 184 49.32 26.71 47.93
CA THR A 184 50.41 27.53 48.48
C THR A 184 50.32 27.87 49.98
N ASP A 185 49.12 28.00 50.56
CA ASP A 185 48.92 28.40 51.96
C ASP A 185 48.13 27.35 52.77
N SER A 186 48.20 26.08 52.37
CA SER A 186 47.48 24.98 53.01
C SER A 186 48.28 23.68 52.91
N LEU A 187 48.40 22.97 54.03
CA LEU A 187 49.15 21.71 54.11
C LEU A 187 48.44 20.50 53.47
N PRO A 188 47.09 20.38 53.51
CA PRO A 188 46.36 19.39 52.72
C PRO A 188 46.42 19.64 51.21
N ALA A 189 46.39 18.56 50.42
CA ALA A 189 46.25 18.60 48.98
C ALA A 189 44.88 18.03 48.54
N ALA A 190 44.19 18.73 47.63
CA ALA A 190 42.92 18.28 47.08
C ALA A 190 42.80 18.63 45.60
N MET A 191 42.27 17.71 44.80
CA MET A 191 42.06 17.93 43.36
C MET A 191 40.88 17.14 42.81
N THR A 192 40.33 17.66 41.71
CA THR A 192 39.35 16.95 40.87
C THR A 192 39.88 16.88 39.45
N ALA A 193 39.74 15.72 38.81
CA ALA A 193 40.15 15.49 37.43
C ALA A 193 39.09 14.67 36.67
N ASN A 194 39.12 14.71 35.34
CA ASN A 194 38.30 13.85 34.49
C ASN A 194 39.17 12.78 33.84
N LEU A 195 38.87 11.52 34.14
CA LEU A 195 39.52 10.35 33.56
C LEU A 195 38.90 10.04 32.21
N THR A 196 39.72 9.83 31.18
CA THR A 196 39.24 9.67 29.80
C THR A 196 38.87 8.23 29.45
N ALA A 197 39.32 7.25 30.25
CA ALA A 197 39.08 5.83 30.01
C ALA A 197 39.02 5.06 31.33
N ALA A 198 38.39 3.88 31.29
CA ALA A 198 38.48 2.94 32.40
C ALA A 198 39.91 2.37 32.49
N GLY A 199 40.42 2.21 33.72
CA GLY A 199 41.75 1.65 33.94
C GLY A 199 42.23 1.78 35.39
N THR A 200 43.48 1.39 35.60
CA THR A 200 44.20 1.59 36.86
C THR A 200 44.91 2.94 36.86
N TYR A 201 44.73 3.68 37.95
CA TYR A 201 45.30 5.00 38.18
C TYR A 201 46.10 4.99 39.47
N TYR A 202 47.00 5.96 39.59
CA TYR A 202 47.94 6.05 40.71
C TYR A 202 47.90 7.43 41.32
N VAL A 203 47.84 7.51 42.66
CA VAL A 203 48.06 8.75 43.42
C VAL A 203 49.35 8.62 44.20
N SER A 204 50.28 9.55 43.98
CA SER A 204 51.48 9.69 44.81
C SER A 204 51.25 10.77 45.85
N VAL A 205 51.67 10.52 47.09
CA VAL A 205 51.70 11.46 48.21
C VAL A 205 53.16 11.69 48.58
N ASP A 206 53.57 12.94 48.70
CA ASP A 206 54.96 13.30 49.00
C ASP A 206 54.99 14.57 49.87
N GLY A 207 56.07 14.73 50.62
CA GLY A 207 56.40 15.94 51.36
C GLY A 207 57.03 16.99 50.45
N VAL A 208 56.75 18.25 50.70
CA VAL A 208 57.24 19.33 49.83
C VAL A 208 57.66 20.56 50.63
N GLY A 209 58.60 21.33 50.07
CA GLY A 209 58.96 22.65 50.55
C GLY A 209 58.06 23.76 49.99
N LYS A 210 58.09 24.92 50.62
CA LYS A 210 57.39 26.12 50.16
C LYS A 210 58.37 27.26 49.90
N GLY A 211 58.28 27.88 48.73
CA GLY A 211 58.88 29.19 48.45
C GLY A 211 60.39 29.28 48.72
N ASP A 212 60.84 30.46 49.16
CA ASP A 212 62.24 30.69 49.55
C ASP A 212 62.43 30.38 51.06
N PRO A 213 63.22 29.35 51.42
CA PRO A 213 63.49 28.99 52.81
C PRO A 213 64.23 30.07 53.60
N LEU A 214 64.90 31.01 52.94
CA LEU A 214 65.59 32.10 53.62
C LEU A 214 64.67 33.26 54.05
N ALA A 215 63.38 33.23 53.70
CA ALA A 215 62.49 34.35 53.95
C ALA A 215 61.08 33.96 54.42
N THR A 216 60.32 33.23 53.61
CA THR A 216 58.87 33.01 53.82
C THR A 216 58.48 31.54 53.72
N GLY A 217 59.45 30.65 53.72
CA GLY A 217 59.34 29.29 53.19
C GLY A 217 60.08 28.24 54.00
N TYR A 218 60.23 27.07 53.41
CA TYR A 218 60.97 25.94 53.97
C TYR A 218 61.27 24.96 52.85
N THR A 219 62.21 24.06 53.10
CA THR A 219 62.53 22.98 52.17
C THR A 219 61.68 21.75 52.46
N ASP A 220 61.77 20.75 51.58
CA ASP A 220 61.16 19.44 51.78
C ASP A 220 61.78 18.65 52.95
N TYR A 221 62.93 19.08 53.48
CA TYR A 221 63.67 18.39 54.52
C TYR A 221 62.84 18.08 55.78
N GLY A 222 62.04 19.06 56.23
CA GLY A 222 61.22 18.93 57.43
C GLY A 222 59.81 18.41 57.17
N SER A 223 59.43 18.27 55.89
CA SER A 223 58.06 18.04 55.46
C SER A 223 57.71 16.56 55.50
N VAL A 224 57.62 16.02 56.71
CA VAL A 224 57.38 14.59 56.98
C VAL A 224 56.22 14.42 57.94
N GLY A 225 55.55 13.27 57.89
CA GLY A 225 54.48 12.97 58.84
C GLY A 225 53.38 12.06 58.32
N GLN A 226 52.41 11.82 59.19
CA GLN A 226 51.26 10.96 58.89
C GLN A 226 50.23 11.68 58.04
N TYR A 227 49.56 10.93 57.16
CA TYR A 227 48.45 11.44 56.37
C TYR A 227 47.37 10.37 56.12
N THR A 228 46.23 10.83 55.63
CA THR A 228 45.17 9.99 55.06
C THR A 228 44.91 10.43 53.64
N VAL A 229 44.62 9.48 52.75
CA VAL A 229 44.22 9.73 51.37
C VAL A 229 42.85 9.12 51.10
N SER A 230 42.00 9.88 50.44
CA SER A 230 40.71 9.43 49.93
C SER A 230 40.58 9.75 48.45
N VAL A 231 40.11 8.79 47.67
CA VAL A 231 39.79 8.96 46.25
C VAL A 231 38.32 8.58 46.07
N THR A 232 37.54 9.48 45.50
CA THR A 232 36.13 9.24 45.18
C THR A 232 35.94 9.29 43.68
N THR A 233 35.36 8.22 43.14
CA THR A 233 35.00 8.12 41.72
C THR A 233 33.50 7.94 41.65
N GLN A 234 32.83 8.74 40.82
CA GLN A 234 31.44 8.50 40.51
C GLN A 234 31.38 7.36 39.48
N ALA A 235 30.59 6.32 39.74
CA ALA A 235 30.24 5.38 38.69
C ALA A 235 29.48 6.18 37.63
N THR A 236 29.91 6.12 36.37
CA THR A 236 29.09 6.61 35.26
C THR A 236 27.76 5.89 35.35
N THR A 237 26.65 6.62 35.45
CA THR A 237 25.33 6.02 35.35
C THR A 237 25.26 5.32 34.00
N SER A 238 25.24 3.98 34.00
CA SER A 238 25.06 3.21 32.77
C SER A 238 23.81 3.73 32.06
N GLN A 239 23.92 4.09 30.79
CA GLN A 239 22.79 4.49 29.98
C GLN A 239 22.16 3.25 29.34
N PRO A 240 20.83 3.21 29.17
CA PRO A 240 20.20 2.11 28.45
C PRO A 240 20.66 2.09 26.98
N PRO A 241 20.69 0.92 26.34
CA PRO A 241 20.96 0.83 24.91
C PRO A 241 19.87 1.57 24.12
N THR A 242 20.15 1.95 22.87
CA THR A 242 19.14 2.49 21.93
C THR A 242 18.68 1.40 20.97
N ALA A 243 17.40 1.03 21.03
CA ALA A 243 16.79 0.03 20.16
C ALA A 243 16.45 0.63 18.79
N VAL A 244 16.89 -0.01 17.71
CA VAL A 244 16.49 0.35 16.34
C VAL A 244 15.98 -0.89 15.64
N ILE A 245 14.71 -0.84 15.24
CA ILE A 245 14.03 -1.91 14.50
C ILE A 245 13.73 -1.46 13.07
N SER A 246 14.02 -2.33 12.11
CA SER A 246 13.55 -2.22 10.73
C SER A 246 12.80 -3.49 10.34
N ALA A 247 11.81 -3.36 9.44
CA ALA A 247 11.02 -4.47 8.93
C ALA A 247 10.79 -4.32 7.42
N THR A 248 10.92 -5.41 6.67
CA THR A 248 10.69 -5.43 5.23
C THR A 248 10.02 -6.72 4.76
N PRO A 249 8.89 -6.63 4.02
CA PRO A 249 8.04 -5.45 3.84
C PRO A 249 7.23 -5.12 5.11
N THR A 250 6.72 -3.88 5.24
CA THR A 250 5.79 -3.49 6.33
C THR A 250 4.32 -3.70 5.99
N SER A 251 4.01 -4.08 4.75
CA SER A 251 2.64 -4.39 4.33
C SER A 251 2.59 -5.38 3.15
N GLY A 252 1.51 -6.16 3.05
CA GLY A 252 1.27 -7.08 1.94
C GLY A 252 0.06 -7.99 2.19
N THR A 253 -0.18 -8.96 1.31
CA THR A 253 -1.29 -9.92 1.46
C THR A 253 -0.85 -11.17 2.22
N ALA A 254 -1.75 -11.76 3.01
CA ALA A 254 -1.50 -13.05 3.66
C ALA A 254 -1.30 -14.19 2.63
N PRO A 255 -0.41 -15.17 2.89
CA PRO A 255 0.60 -15.15 3.94
C PRO A 255 1.72 -14.15 3.62
N LEU A 256 2.03 -13.27 4.58
CA LEU A 256 3.09 -12.25 4.42
C LEU A 256 4.31 -12.61 5.27
N THR A 257 5.42 -12.92 4.64
CA THR A 257 6.71 -13.09 5.32
C THR A 257 7.44 -11.75 5.44
N VAL A 258 7.80 -11.37 6.66
CA VAL A 258 8.50 -10.13 7.00
C VAL A 258 9.85 -10.46 7.63
N ASN A 259 10.90 -9.80 7.15
CA ASN A 259 12.24 -9.85 7.74
C ASN A 259 12.44 -8.62 8.63
N PHE A 260 12.93 -8.84 9.84
CA PHE A 260 13.24 -7.83 10.84
C PHE A 260 14.74 -7.73 11.06
N SER A 261 15.24 -6.52 11.30
CA SER A 261 16.64 -6.27 11.60
C SER A 261 16.79 -5.26 12.75
N ALA A 262 17.72 -5.58 13.65
CA ALA A 262 18.18 -4.78 14.78
C ALA A 262 19.52 -4.07 14.51
N THR A 263 20.04 -4.12 13.29
CA THR A 263 21.43 -3.73 12.96
C THR A 263 21.77 -2.28 13.32
N GLY A 264 20.78 -1.39 13.45
CA GLY A 264 20.98 -0.02 13.88
C GLY A 264 21.02 0.20 15.40
N SER A 265 20.84 -0.84 16.22
CA SER A 265 20.81 -0.71 17.68
C SER A 265 22.23 -0.51 18.21
N THR A 266 22.39 0.40 19.17
CA THR A 266 23.70 0.79 19.70
C THR A 266 23.66 0.96 21.21
N ASP A 267 24.82 0.84 21.84
CA ASP A 267 25.04 1.19 23.23
C ASP A 267 26.28 2.10 23.28
N SER A 268 26.15 3.27 23.92
CA SER A 268 27.16 4.33 23.90
C SER A 268 28.28 4.14 24.93
N ASP A 269 28.00 3.39 25.99
CA ASP A 269 28.84 3.20 27.16
C ASP A 269 29.03 1.72 27.52
N GLY A 270 28.44 0.82 26.72
CA GLY A 270 28.61 -0.62 26.83
C GLY A 270 28.46 -1.38 25.51
N THR A 271 27.91 -2.58 25.63
CA THR A 271 27.66 -3.54 24.56
C THR A 271 26.28 -4.17 24.73
N ILE A 272 25.55 -4.35 23.63
CA ILE A 272 24.27 -5.09 23.65
C ILE A 272 24.55 -6.59 23.78
N VAL A 273 24.01 -7.21 24.83
CA VAL A 273 24.20 -8.64 25.15
C VAL A 273 23.00 -9.50 24.75
N SER A 274 21.82 -8.91 24.53
CA SER A 274 20.62 -9.69 24.18
C SER A 274 19.64 -8.95 23.28
N TYR A 275 18.91 -9.72 22.45
CA TYR A 275 17.85 -9.26 21.55
C TYR A 275 16.62 -10.15 21.78
N ALA A 276 15.44 -9.54 21.98
CA ALA A 276 14.18 -10.25 22.12
C ALA A 276 13.13 -9.64 21.19
N TRP A 277 12.46 -10.49 20.42
CA TRP A 277 11.48 -10.13 19.42
C TRP A 277 10.11 -10.64 19.80
N THR A 278 9.09 -9.80 19.64
CA THR A 278 7.68 -10.19 19.68
C THR A 278 7.01 -9.69 18.40
N PHE A 279 6.12 -10.47 17.80
CA PHE A 279 5.60 -10.15 16.46
C PHE A 279 4.16 -9.65 16.43
N GLY A 280 3.50 -9.56 17.60
CA GLY A 280 2.11 -9.09 17.72
C GLY A 280 1.04 -10.13 17.35
N ASP A 281 1.44 -11.33 16.92
CA ASP A 281 0.55 -12.47 16.60
C ASP A 281 0.69 -13.63 17.61
N GLY A 282 1.30 -13.36 18.77
CA GLY A 282 1.66 -14.36 19.79
C GLY A 282 3.02 -15.04 19.56
N GLY A 283 3.65 -14.86 18.39
CA GLY A 283 5.00 -15.34 18.13
C GLY A 283 6.09 -14.49 18.82
N SER A 284 7.18 -15.13 19.21
CA SER A 284 8.38 -14.49 19.73
C SER A 284 9.65 -15.22 19.29
N GLN A 285 10.79 -14.52 19.34
CA GLN A 285 12.13 -15.08 19.12
C GLN A 285 13.10 -14.43 20.10
N THR A 286 14.05 -15.19 20.64
CA THR A 286 15.15 -14.69 21.45
C THR A 286 16.48 -14.91 20.74
N GLY A 287 17.39 -13.95 20.88
CA GLY A 287 18.70 -13.96 20.25
C GLY A 287 18.69 -13.55 18.77
N GLY A 288 19.86 -13.09 18.32
CA GLY A 288 20.12 -12.68 16.95
C GLY A 288 19.69 -11.25 16.62
N THR A 289 20.47 -10.60 15.75
CA THR A 289 20.21 -9.26 15.23
C THR A 289 19.17 -9.24 14.11
N THR A 290 18.70 -10.41 13.68
CA THR A 290 17.68 -10.57 12.63
C THR A 290 16.63 -11.58 13.05
N ALA A 291 15.40 -11.35 12.64
CA ALA A 291 14.30 -12.29 12.82
C ALA A 291 13.42 -12.35 11.56
N GLN A 292 12.68 -13.44 11.40
CA GLN A 292 11.71 -13.58 10.32
C GLN A 292 10.38 -14.07 10.88
N ARG A 293 9.27 -13.49 10.42
CA ARG A 293 7.92 -13.95 10.78
C ARG A 293 7.01 -13.99 9.57
N THR A 294 6.20 -15.04 9.46
CA THR A 294 5.14 -15.15 8.46
C THR A 294 3.79 -14.95 9.13
N TYR A 295 3.03 -13.96 8.67
CA TYR A 295 1.67 -13.68 9.12
C TYR A 295 0.66 -14.32 8.18
N SER A 296 -0.05 -15.33 8.66
CA SER A 296 -0.97 -16.16 7.84
C SER A 296 -2.38 -15.60 7.73
N THR A 297 -2.77 -14.65 8.59
CA THR A 297 -4.09 -14.05 8.61
C THR A 297 -4.01 -12.54 8.38
N ALA A 298 -5.09 -11.97 7.84
CA ALA A 298 -5.20 -10.52 7.68
C ALA A 298 -5.33 -9.86 9.05
N GLY A 299 -4.65 -8.74 9.25
CA GLY A 299 -4.61 -8.04 10.52
C GLY A 299 -3.54 -6.96 10.57
N SER A 300 -3.55 -6.19 11.65
CA SER A 300 -2.49 -5.24 12.00
C SER A 300 -1.70 -5.81 13.16
N TYR A 301 -0.40 -6.03 12.99
CA TYR A 301 0.47 -6.63 13.99
C TYR A 301 1.56 -5.67 14.44
N THR A 302 1.72 -5.49 15.75
CA THR A 302 2.79 -4.66 16.31
C THR A 302 3.97 -5.55 16.67
N ALA A 303 4.99 -5.56 15.82
CA ALA A 303 6.24 -6.25 16.12
C ALA A 303 7.13 -5.35 16.98
N SER A 304 7.73 -5.89 18.04
CA SER A 304 8.61 -5.16 18.96
C SER A 304 9.95 -5.87 19.13
N LEU A 305 11.01 -5.08 19.20
CA LEU A 305 12.37 -5.46 19.56
C LEU A 305 12.69 -4.86 20.91
N THR A 306 13.13 -5.70 21.85
CA THR A 306 13.76 -5.30 23.11
C THR A 306 15.24 -5.67 23.04
N VAL A 307 16.12 -4.71 23.30
CA VAL A 307 17.58 -4.93 23.42
C VAL A 307 18.00 -4.76 24.86
N THR A 308 18.99 -5.55 25.30
CA THR A 308 19.55 -5.50 26.67
C THR A 308 21.06 -5.30 26.59
N ASP A 309 21.61 -4.40 27.40
CA ASP A 309 23.05 -4.17 27.50
C ASP A 309 23.75 -5.03 28.56
N ASN A 310 25.08 -4.92 28.64
CA ASN A 310 25.90 -5.62 29.63
C ASN A 310 25.76 -5.09 31.07
N ALA A 311 24.96 -4.04 31.30
CA ALA A 311 24.55 -3.56 32.61
C ALA A 311 23.14 -4.04 33.01
N GLY A 312 22.45 -4.75 32.11
CA GLY A 312 21.09 -5.26 32.31
C GLY A 312 19.99 -4.22 32.03
N LEU A 313 20.32 -3.04 31.50
CA LEU A 313 19.34 -2.05 31.08
C LEU A 313 18.79 -2.39 29.71
N THR A 314 17.60 -1.88 29.40
CA THR A 314 16.87 -2.23 28.18
C THR A 314 16.21 -1.05 27.53
N ASP A 315 16.06 -1.11 26.20
CA ASP A 315 15.17 -0.25 25.41
C ASP A 315 14.33 -1.10 24.47
N THR A 316 13.14 -0.60 24.12
CA THR A 316 12.19 -1.30 23.25
C THR A 316 11.66 -0.40 22.15
N LYS A 317 11.69 -0.90 20.91
CA LYS A 317 11.05 -0.27 19.76
C LYS A 317 10.13 -1.19 18.98
N SER A 318 9.10 -0.60 18.39
CA SER A 318 8.07 -1.33 17.66
C SER A 318 7.85 -0.78 16.25
N VAL A 319 7.40 -1.66 15.36
CA VAL A 319 6.97 -1.36 13.99
C VAL A 319 5.65 -2.08 13.71
N VAL A 320 4.74 -1.41 13.00
CA VAL A 320 3.44 -1.97 12.62
C VAL A 320 3.54 -2.66 11.27
N ILE A 321 3.06 -3.90 11.19
CA ILE A 321 2.95 -4.71 9.98
C ILE A 321 1.47 -4.82 9.60
N THR A 322 1.12 -4.39 8.39
CA THR A 322 -0.26 -4.44 7.89
C THR A 322 -0.45 -5.59 6.89
N VAL A 323 -1.19 -6.61 7.29
CA VAL A 323 -1.46 -7.79 6.46
C VAL A 323 -2.89 -7.73 5.94
N GLN A 324 -3.02 -7.70 4.63
CA GLN A 324 -4.30 -7.67 3.94
C GLN A 324 -4.79 -9.08 3.65
N ALA A 325 -6.11 -9.26 3.58
CA ALA A 325 -6.68 -10.54 3.18
C ALA A 325 -6.32 -10.84 1.72
N GLN A 326 -5.91 -12.08 1.45
CA GLN A 326 -5.78 -12.54 0.07
C GLN A 326 -7.17 -12.58 -0.56
N THR A 327 -7.38 -11.74 -1.58
CA THR A 327 -8.65 -11.73 -2.30
C THR A 327 -8.60 -12.77 -3.41
N THR A 328 -9.18 -13.93 -3.16
CA THR A 328 -9.37 -14.94 -4.22
C THR A 328 -10.48 -14.48 -5.16
N THR A 329 -10.23 -14.52 -6.47
CA THR A 329 -11.26 -14.25 -7.49
C THR A 329 -11.51 -15.47 -8.35
N TYR A 330 -12.74 -15.61 -8.85
CA TYR A 330 -13.15 -16.67 -9.75
C TYR A 330 -13.75 -16.07 -11.03
N LEU A 331 -13.39 -16.64 -12.18
CA LEU A 331 -13.91 -16.22 -13.48
C LEU A 331 -15.34 -16.75 -13.69
N LEU A 332 -16.27 -15.86 -14.04
CA LEU A 332 -17.59 -16.20 -14.55
C LEU A 332 -17.63 -15.92 -16.05
N THR A 333 -18.01 -16.92 -16.85
CA THR A 333 -18.17 -16.78 -18.30
C THR A 333 -19.62 -17.00 -18.72
N VAL A 334 -20.13 -16.15 -19.60
CA VAL A 334 -21.48 -16.24 -20.16
C VAL A 334 -21.42 -16.57 -21.65
N GLY A 335 -21.94 -17.74 -22.01
CA GLY A 335 -22.20 -18.13 -23.39
C GLY A 335 -23.57 -17.65 -23.86
N LYS A 336 -23.73 -17.54 -25.19
CA LYS A 336 -25.03 -17.40 -25.84
C LYS A 336 -25.28 -18.58 -26.76
N ALA A 337 -26.49 -19.10 -26.75
CA ALA A 337 -26.95 -20.18 -27.62
C ALA A 337 -28.28 -19.80 -28.28
N GLY A 338 -28.68 -20.59 -29.27
CA GLY A 338 -29.84 -20.31 -30.12
C GLY A 338 -29.51 -19.31 -31.24
N THR A 339 -30.46 -19.13 -32.15
CA THR A 339 -30.32 -18.25 -33.33
C THR A 339 -31.00 -16.89 -33.15
N GLY A 340 -31.64 -16.67 -32.00
CA GLY A 340 -32.23 -15.39 -31.63
C GLY A 340 -31.20 -14.41 -31.08
N ALA A 341 -31.57 -13.13 -31.04
CA ALA A 341 -30.73 -12.05 -30.54
C ALA A 341 -31.11 -11.65 -29.11
N GLY A 342 -30.11 -11.28 -28.31
CA GLY A 342 -30.30 -10.78 -26.96
C GLY A 342 -28.98 -10.42 -26.26
N THR A 343 -29.09 -9.76 -25.11
CA THR A 343 -27.97 -9.37 -24.26
C THR A 343 -28.10 -9.95 -22.86
N VAL A 344 -26.98 -10.11 -22.17
CA VAL A 344 -26.95 -10.49 -20.75
C VAL A 344 -26.19 -9.45 -19.96
N SER A 345 -26.73 -9.00 -18.84
CA SER A 345 -26.04 -8.12 -17.88
C SER A 345 -25.88 -8.82 -16.53
N SER A 346 -24.90 -8.39 -15.73
CA SER A 346 -24.68 -8.86 -14.36
C SER A 346 -24.84 -7.77 -13.30
N SER A 347 -25.22 -8.18 -12.10
CA SER A 347 -25.09 -7.40 -10.86
C SER A 347 -24.40 -8.26 -9.79
N PRO A 348 -23.22 -7.87 -9.23
CA PRO A 348 -22.46 -6.66 -9.53
C PRO A 348 -22.02 -6.55 -11.00
N ALA A 349 -21.80 -5.32 -11.47
CA ALA A 349 -21.42 -5.05 -12.85
C ALA A 349 -20.08 -5.72 -13.20
N GLY A 350 -19.99 -6.28 -14.39
CA GLY A 350 -18.78 -6.95 -14.90
C GLY A 350 -19.03 -7.69 -16.21
N ILE A 351 -20.24 -8.23 -16.39
CA ILE A 351 -20.66 -8.88 -17.63
C ILE A 351 -21.74 -8.04 -18.32
N ALA A 352 -21.49 -7.75 -19.60
CA ALA A 352 -22.41 -7.11 -20.53
C ALA A 352 -22.31 -7.88 -21.86
N CYS A 353 -22.76 -9.13 -21.83
CA CYS A 353 -22.54 -10.07 -22.90
C CYS A 353 -23.37 -9.65 -24.12
N GLY A 354 -22.65 -9.34 -25.19
CA GLY A 354 -23.00 -8.42 -26.28
C GLY A 354 -21.69 -7.83 -26.81
N THR A 355 -20.81 -7.43 -25.87
CA THR A 355 -19.40 -7.12 -26.10
C THR A 355 -18.46 -7.86 -25.14
N THR A 356 -18.77 -7.89 -23.84
CA THR A 356 -17.93 -8.51 -22.79
C THR A 356 -18.68 -9.63 -22.10
N CYS A 357 -18.24 -10.86 -22.31
CA CYS A 357 -18.94 -12.07 -21.87
C CYS A 357 -18.25 -12.82 -20.72
N SER A 358 -17.24 -12.25 -20.08
CA SER A 358 -16.60 -12.83 -18.89
C SER A 358 -16.08 -11.75 -17.95
N ALA A 359 -16.09 -12.04 -16.65
CA ALA A 359 -15.51 -11.19 -15.62
C ALA A 359 -15.10 -12.00 -14.38
N SER A 360 -14.09 -11.53 -13.65
CA SER A 360 -13.66 -12.12 -12.38
C SER A 360 -14.35 -11.44 -11.21
N TYR A 361 -14.89 -12.25 -10.29
CA TYR A 361 -15.55 -11.78 -9.08
C TYR A 361 -14.85 -12.36 -7.86
N THR A 362 -14.85 -11.63 -6.74
CA THR A 362 -14.28 -12.13 -5.49
C THR A 362 -15.05 -13.36 -4.99
N ALA A 363 -14.34 -14.29 -4.35
CA ALA A 363 -14.92 -15.51 -3.81
C ALA A 363 -16.13 -15.19 -2.90
N ASN A 364 -17.17 -16.03 -2.99
CA ASN A 364 -18.46 -15.88 -2.30
C ASN A 364 -19.32 -14.69 -2.75
N THR A 365 -18.90 -13.91 -3.76
CA THR A 365 -19.81 -12.97 -4.41
C THR A 365 -20.96 -13.72 -5.07
N THR A 366 -22.19 -13.30 -4.81
CA THR A 366 -23.38 -13.75 -5.55
C THR A 366 -23.61 -12.80 -6.71
N VAL A 367 -23.53 -13.33 -7.93
CA VAL A 367 -23.73 -12.59 -9.18
C VAL A 367 -25.11 -12.93 -9.76
N THR A 368 -25.92 -11.91 -10.00
CA THR A 368 -27.23 -12.05 -10.67
C THR A 368 -27.10 -11.68 -12.14
N LEU A 369 -27.34 -12.64 -13.03
CA LEU A 369 -27.42 -12.47 -14.47
C LEU A 369 -28.87 -12.23 -14.91
N THR A 370 -29.05 -11.24 -15.78
CA THR A 370 -30.35 -10.89 -16.37
C THR A 370 -30.24 -10.94 -17.88
N ALA A 371 -31.13 -11.69 -18.53
CA ALA A 371 -31.21 -11.77 -19.97
C ALA A 371 -32.26 -10.79 -20.48
N ALA A 372 -31.93 -10.06 -21.54
CA ALA A 372 -32.83 -9.17 -22.25
C ALA A 372 -32.88 -9.60 -23.73
N PRO A 373 -33.92 -10.32 -24.17
CA PRO A 373 -34.09 -10.65 -25.58
C PRO A 373 -34.34 -9.39 -26.40
N THR A 374 -33.78 -9.33 -27.61
CA THR A 374 -34.05 -8.25 -28.57
C THR A 374 -35.41 -8.46 -29.24
N ALA A 375 -36.02 -7.40 -29.80
CA ALA A 375 -37.24 -7.52 -30.58
C ALA A 375 -37.12 -8.60 -31.67
N GLY A 376 -38.16 -9.45 -31.81
CA GLY A 376 -38.14 -10.61 -32.71
C GLY A 376 -37.48 -11.86 -32.13
N SER A 377 -37.07 -11.84 -30.86
CA SER A 377 -36.53 -13.01 -30.14
C SER A 377 -37.18 -13.19 -28.77
N THR A 378 -37.11 -14.41 -28.25
CA THR A 378 -37.53 -14.79 -26.89
C THR A 378 -36.35 -15.35 -26.12
N PHE A 379 -36.36 -15.18 -24.81
CA PHE A 379 -35.41 -15.84 -23.93
C PHE A 379 -35.94 -17.22 -23.55
N ALA A 380 -35.26 -18.27 -24.02
CA ALA A 380 -35.67 -19.66 -23.80
C ALA A 380 -35.25 -20.19 -22.41
N GLY A 381 -34.19 -19.64 -21.83
CA GLY A 381 -33.74 -19.97 -20.48
C GLY A 381 -32.22 -20.02 -20.31
N TRP A 382 -31.82 -20.24 -19.07
CA TRP A 382 -30.43 -20.44 -18.65
C TRP A 382 -30.04 -21.92 -18.59
N SER A 383 -28.76 -22.21 -18.81
CA SER A 383 -28.14 -23.50 -18.52
C SER A 383 -26.70 -23.33 -17.98
N GLY A 384 -26.11 -24.40 -17.45
CA GLY A 384 -24.78 -24.38 -16.84
C GLY A 384 -24.86 -24.19 -15.32
N ALA A 385 -24.18 -23.17 -14.80
CA ALA A 385 -24.12 -22.91 -13.35
C ALA A 385 -25.44 -22.40 -12.72
N CYS A 386 -26.47 -22.15 -13.53
CA CYS A 386 -27.84 -21.85 -13.13
C CYS A 386 -28.81 -22.31 -14.23
N SER A 387 -30.12 -22.33 -13.92
CA SER A 387 -31.18 -22.79 -14.83
C SER A 387 -32.47 -22.00 -14.66
N GLY A 388 -33.40 -22.15 -15.61
CA GLY A 388 -34.74 -21.53 -15.57
C GLY A 388 -34.87 -20.31 -16.48
N THR A 389 -36.01 -19.64 -16.43
CA THR A 389 -36.36 -18.52 -17.33
C THR A 389 -36.38 -17.14 -16.66
N GLY A 390 -36.25 -17.08 -15.33
CA GLY A 390 -36.14 -15.84 -14.56
C GLY A 390 -34.72 -15.27 -14.53
N SER A 391 -34.41 -14.42 -13.54
CA SER A 391 -33.03 -14.03 -13.27
C SER A 391 -32.20 -15.23 -12.79
N CYS A 392 -30.93 -15.29 -13.19
CA CYS A 392 -30.02 -16.37 -12.82
C CYS A 392 -29.06 -15.89 -11.74
N THR A 393 -29.00 -16.55 -10.58
CA THR A 393 -28.05 -16.22 -9.51
C THR A 393 -26.94 -17.26 -9.44
N VAL A 394 -25.70 -16.80 -9.35
CA VAL A 394 -24.50 -17.63 -9.31
C VAL A 394 -23.62 -17.22 -8.14
N SER A 395 -23.40 -18.10 -7.17
CA SER A 395 -22.44 -17.88 -6.09
C SER A 395 -21.03 -18.31 -6.52
N MET A 396 -20.08 -17.39 -6.49
CA MET A 396 -18.72 -17.59 -7.00
C MET A 396 -17.83 -18.31 -5.99
N THR A 397 -17.96 -19.63 -5.92
CA THR A 397 -17.11 -20.51 -5.09
C THR A 397 -15.98 -21.18 -5.86
N ALA A 398 -16.04 -21.13 -7.20
CA ALA A 398 -15.08 -21.63 -8.17
C ALA A 398 -15.32 -20.90 -9.50
N ALA A 399 -14.46 -21.10 -10.51
CA ALA A 399 -14.76 -20.64 -11.86
C ALA A 399 -16.02 -21.33 -12.39
N ARG A 400 -16.91 -20.57 -13.04
CA ARG A 400 -18.24 -21.05 -13.47
C ARG A 400 -18.59 -20.53 -14.86
N SER A 401 -19.47 -21.27 -15.55
CA SER A 401 -20.01 -20.89 -16.86
C SER A 401 -21.53 -20.98 -16.88
N VAL A 402 -22.18 -20.00 -17.48
CA VAL A 402 -23.63 -19.95 -17.70
C VAL A 402 -23.89 -19.72 -19.19
N THR A 403 -24.93 -20.33 -19.75
CA THR A 403 -25.36 -20.07 -21.14
C THR A 403 -26.76 -19.50 -21.15
N ALA A 404 -26.96 -18.38 -21.84
CA ALA A 404 -28.26 -17.80 -22.15
C ALA A 404 -28.72 -18.23 -23.53
N THR A 405 -29.89 -18.85 -23.65
CA THR A 405 -30.44 -19.27 -24.94
C THR A 405 -31.50 -18.28 -25.41
N PHE A 406 -31.32 -17.73 -26.62
CA PHE A 406 -32.29 -16.86 -27.27
C PHE A 406 -32.79 -17.52 -28.56
N ASN A 407 -34.11 -17.62 -28.71
CA ASN A 407 -34.74 -18.21 -29.90
C ASN A 407 -35.51 -17.13 -30.66
N PRO A 408 -35.44 -17.11 -32.01
CA PRO A 408 -36.22 -16.16 -32.79
C PRO A 408 -37.72 -16.45 -32.65
N ILE A 409 -38.54 -15.43 -32.74
CA ILE A 409 -40.00 -15.57 -32.87
C ILE A 409 -40.28 -15.75 -34.37
N SER A 410 -40.93 -16.85 -34.75
CA SER A 410 -41.44 -17.06 -36.11
C SER A 410 -42.97 -17.18 -36.11
N TYR A 411 -43.57 -16.85 -37.24
CA TYR A 411 -44.99 -17.02 -37.51
C TYR A 411 -45.19 -17.67 -38.86
N THR A 412 -46.08 -18.66 -38.92
CA THR A 412 -46.42 -19.36 -40.15
C THR A 412 -47.32 -18.51 -41.05
N LEU A 413 -46.94 -18.35 -42.31
CA LEU A 413 -47.81 -17.84 -43.38
C LEU A 413 -48.30 -19.02 -44.22
N THR A 414 -49.61 -19.16 -44.32
CA THR A 414 -50.25 -20.18 -45.16
C THR A 414 -50.92 -19.55 -46.36
N VAL A 415 -50.68 -20.09 -47.55
CA VAL A 415 -51.36 -19.67 -48.78
C VAL A 415 -52.29 -20.77 -49.26
N SER A 416 -53.53 -20.43 -49.57
CA SER A 416 -54.48 -21.34 -50.22
C SER A 416 -54.77 -20.88 -51.64
N LYS A 417 -55.02 -21.84 -52.54
CA LYS A 417 -55.44 -21.57 -53.92
C LYS A 417 -56.92 -21.93 -54.07
N GLY A 418 -57.70 -21.02 -54.64
CA GLY A 418 -59.13 -21.18 -54.88
C GLY A 418 -59.53 -20.72 -56.28
N GLY A 419 -60.83 -20.80 -56.59
CA GLY A 419 -61.37 -20.51 -57.91
C GLY A 419 -61.47 -21.76 -58.81
N MET A 420 -61.92 -21.57 -60.05
CA MET A 420 -62.18 -22.68 -61.00
C MET A 420 -60.98 -23.02 -61.89
N ALA A 421 -59.84 -22.35 -61.71
CA ALA A 421 -58.66 -22.51 -62.55
C ALA A 421 -57.36 -22.63 -61.74
N THR A 422 -56.24 -22.88 -62.43
CA THR A 422 -54.93 -23.10 -61.80
C THR A 422 -53.99 -21.90 -62.00
N GLY A 423 -52.99 -21.83 -61.12
CA GLY A 423 -51.89 -20.86 -61.10
C GLY A 423 -50.88 -21.18 -60.00
N VAL A 424 -49.80 -20.40 -59.94
CA VAL A 424 -48.73 -20.51 -58.92
C VAL A 424 -48.64 -19.22 -58.10
N VAL A 425 -48.18 -19.32 -56.86
CA VAL A 425 -47.99 -18.17 -55.95
C VAL A 425 -46.60 -18.25 -55.35
N ALA A 426 -45.76 -17.25 -55.62
CA ALA A 426 -44.43 -17.16 -55.05
C ALA A 426 -44.35 -16.08 -53.96
N SER A 427 -43.50 -16.28 -52.95
CA SER A 427 -43.18 -15.28 -51.93
C SER A 427 -41.80 -14.64 -52.12
N SER A 428 -41.67 -13.41 -51.61
CA SER A 428 -40.40 -12.73 -51.35
C SER A 428 -40.43 -12.15 -49.92
N PRO A 429 -39.55 -12.58 -48.99
CA PRO A 429 -38.49 -13.57 -49.16
C PRO A 429 -39.01 -14.95 -49.62
N SER A 430 -38.17 -15.70 -50.33
CA SER A 430 -38.53 -17.02 -50.86
C SER A 430 -38.82 -18.01 -49.74
N GLY A 431 -39.84 -18.83 -49.93
CA GLY A 431 -40.23 -19.89 -48.99
C GLY A 431 -41.61 -20.48 -49.31
N ILE A 432 -42.46 -19.74 -50.02
CA ILE A 432 -43.73 -20.23 -50.56
C ILE A 432 -43.66 -20.20 -52.09
N ASP A 433 -43.99 -21.32 -52.75
CA ASP A 433 -44.10 -21.43 -54.21
C ASP A 433 -45.51 -21.87 -54.67
N CYS A 434 -46.33 -22.33 -53.72
CA CYS A 434 -47.64 -22.91 -53.93
C CYS A 434 -47.71 -23.81 -55.16
N GLY A 435 -46.65 -24.58 -55.43
CA GLY A 435 -46.59 -25.67 -56.38
C GLY A 435 -46.43 -26.98 -55.62
N ALA A 436 -45.49 -27.00 -54.67
CA ALA A 436 -45.26 -28.08 -53.73
C ALA A 436 -45.40 -27.61 -52.26
N ASP A 437 -45.08 -26.35 -51.96
CA ASP A 437 -45.13 -25.80 -50.60
C ASP A 437 -45.98 -24.53 -50.52
N CYS A 438 -46.98 -24.59 -49.64
CA CYS A 438 -47.96 -23.53 -49.42
C CYS A 438 -47.84 -22.91 -48.02
N THR A 439 -46.83 -23.28 -47.23
CA THR A 439 -46.67 -22.88 -45.83
C THR A 439 -45.21 -22.60 -45.50
N GLU A 440 -44.91 -21.46 -44.89
CA GLU A 440 -43.54 -21.16 -44.46
C GLU A 440 -43.55 -20.34 -43.16
N ASP A 441 -42.54 -20.56 -42.32
CA ASP A 441 -42.32 -19.80 -41.09
C ASP A 441 -41.41 -18.60 -41.37
N TYR A 442 -41.96 -17.40 -41.17
CA TYR A 442 -41.20 -16.16 -41.30
C TYR A 442 -40.93 -15.56 -39.93
N SER A 443 -39.78 -14.92 -39.76
CA SER A 443 -39.44 -14.20 -38.52
C SER A 443 -40.46 -13.10 -38.22
N SER A 444 -40.75 -12.89 -36.93
CA SER A 444 -41.62 -11.82 -36.46
C SER A 444 -41.17 -10.45 -36.98
N GLY A 445 -42.11 -9.68 -37.53
CA GLY A 445 -41.88 -8.39 -38.17
C GLY A 445 -41.48 -8.46 -39.65
N ALA A 446 -41.27 -9.63 -40.23
CA ALA A 446 -40.94 -9.76 -41.65
C ALA A 446 -42.10 -9.28 -42.54
N GLY A 447 -41.79 -8.50 -43.59
CA GLY A 447 -42.71 -8.19 -44.67
C GLY A 447 -42.56 -9.23 -45.78
N VAL A 448 -43.61 -10.00 -46.05
CA VAL A 448 -43.64 -11.03 -47.10
C VAL A 448 -44.51 -10.54 -48.25
N THR A 449 -43.96 -10.51 -49.45
CA THR A 449 -44.70 -10.13 -50.67
C THR A 449 -45.06 -11.38 -51.47
N LEU A 450 -46.34 -11.60 -51.72
CA LEU A 450 -46.89 -12.69 -52.53
C LEU A 450 -47.23 -12.19 -53.94
N SER A 451 -46.82 -12.96 -54.95
CA SER A 451 -47.09 -12.71 -56.36
C SER A 451 -47.76 -13.93 -57.00
N ALA A 452 -48.88 -13.72 -57.70
CA ALA A 452 -49.62 -14.77 -58.38
C ALA A 452 -49.34 -14.74 -59.89
N THR A 453 -49.06 -15.91 -60.47
CA THR A 453 -48.94 -16.07 -61.93
C THR A 453 -50.03 -17.04 -62.40
N PRO A 454 -51.04 -16.58 -63.17
CA PRO A 454 -52.05 -17.45 -63.75
C PRO A 454 -51.44 -18.45 -64.75
N ALA A 455 -52.03 -19.65 -64.85
CA ALA A 455 -51.71 -20.57 -65.93
C ALA A 455 -52.26 -20.05 -67.29
N ALA A 456 -51.76 -20.60 -68.41
CA ALA A 456 -52.24 -20.21 -69.73
C ALA A 456 -53.76 -20.46 -69.88
N GLY A 457 -54.51 -19.48 -70.39
CA GLY A 457 -55.97 -19.54 -70.56
C GLY A 457 -56.78 -19.22 -69.29
N THR A 458 -56.13 -18.81 -68.20
CA THR A 458 -56.76 -18.44 -66.93
C THR A 458 -56.41 -17.01 -66.54
N ALA A 459 -57.18 -16.43 -65.62
CA ALA A 459 -56.95 -15.10 -65.07
C ALA A 459 -56.87 -15.16 -63.55
N PHE A 460 -55.94 -14.38 -62.97
CA PHE A 460 -55.91 -14.14 -61.53
C PHE A 460 -57.00 -13.13 -61.17
N THR A 461 -57.89 -13.50 -60.27
CA THR A 461 -59.08 -12.72 -59.91
C THR A 461 -58.90 -11.89 -58.64
N GLY A 462 -57.94 -12.26 -57.79
CA GLY A 462 -57.54 -11.46 -56.63
C GLY A 462 -57.13 -12.28 -55.41
N TRP A 463 -56.63 -11.55 -54.40
CA TRP A 463 -56.29 -12.04 -53.08
C TRP A 463 -57.45 -11.86 -52.10
N SER A 464 -57.51 -12.72 -51.08
CA SER A 464 -58.34 -12.55 -49.89
C SER A 464 -57.62 -13.09 -48.64
N GLY A 465 -58.15 -12.83 -47.44
CA GLY A 465 -57.52 -13.19 -46.18
C GLY A 465 -56.66 -12.05 -45.62
N ALA A 466 -55.40 -12.31 -45.30
CA ALA A 466 -54.47 -11.34 -44.68
C ALA A 466 -54.05 -10.18 -45.61
N CYS A 467 -54.45 -10.22 -46.88
CA CYS A 467 -54.35 -9.13 -47.86
C CYS A 467 -55.49 -9.24 -48.89
N SER A 468 -55.70 -8.20 -49.70
CA SER A 468 -56.75 -8.16 -50.72
C SER A 468 -56.32 -7.40 -51.99
N GLY A 469 -57.11 -7.51 -53.05
CA GLY A 469 -56.90 -6.81 -54.33
C GLY A 469 -56.28 -7.70 -55.42
N SER A 470 -55.95 -7.12 -56.57
CA SER A 470 -55.44 -7.83 -57.77
C SER A 470 -53.95 -7.60 -58.08
N GLY A 471 -53.28 -6.73 -57.32
CA GLY A 471 -51.83 -6.46 -57.43
C GLY A 471 -50.97 -7.39 -56.55
N ALA A 472 -49.70 -7.06 -56.33
CA ALA A 472 -48.86 -7.79 -55.39
C ALA A 472 -49.40 -7.65 -53.94
N CYS A 473 -49.44 -8.75 -53.19
CA CYS A 473 -49.96 -8.80 -51.83
C CYS A 473 -48.81 -8.73 -50.82
N THR A 474 -48.79 -7.74 -49.92
CA THR A 474 -47.77 -7.66 -48.86
C THR A 474 -48.38 -7.98 -47.50
N VAL A 475 -47.74 -8.88 -46.74
CA VAL A 475 -48.18 -9.34 -45.42
C VAL A 475 -47.07 -9.08 -44.40
N SER A 476 -47.38 -8.37 -43.32
CA SER A 476 -46.45 -8.20 -42.19
C SER A 476 -46.68 -9.31 -41.15
N MET A 477 -45.65 -10.09 -40.85
CA MET A 477 -45.73 -11.28 -40.00
C MET A 477 -45.61 -10.92 -38.51
N THR A 478 -46.73 -10.54 -37.90
CA THR A 478 -46.84 -10.26 -36.46
C THR A 478 -47.61 -11.34 -35.68
N SER A 479 -48.16 -12.31 -36.39
CA SER A 479 -48.90 -13.48 -35.94
C SER A 479 -48.93 -14.49 -37.08
N ALA A 480 -49.38 -15.73 -36.84
CA ALA A 480 -49.71 -16.63 -37.94
C ALA A 480 -50.81 -15.99 -38.81
N ARG A 481 -50.69 -16.13 -40.14
CA ARG A 481 -51.58 -15.49 -41.11
C ARG A 481 -51.89 -16.41 -42.28
N SER A 482 -53.02 -16.15 -42.95
CA SER A 482 -53.42 -16.91 -44.13
C SER A 482 -53.89 -16.01 -45.26
N VAL A 483 -53.48 -16.30 -46.49
CA VAL A 483 -53.85 -15.59 -47.72
C VAL A 483 -54.42 -16.58 -48.73
N ALA A 484 -55.50 -16.24 -49.41
CA ALA A 484 -56.07 -17.05 -50.48
C ALA A 484 -55.89 -16.34 -51.85
N ALA A 485 -55.41 -17.08 -52.84
CA ALA A 485 -55.26 -16.66 -54.23
C ALA A 485 -56.36 -17.30 -55.09
N SER A 486 -57.12 -16.50 -55.84
CA SER A 486 -58.22 -17.01 -56.68
C SER A 486 -57.91 -16.91 -58.17
N PHE A 487 -58.06 -18.01 -58.91
CA PHE A 487 -57.88 -18.08 -60.37
C PHE A 487 -59.17 -18.56 -61.06
N ASP A 488 -59.54 -17.95 -62.18
CA ASP A 488 -60.72 -18.33 -62.96
C ASP A 488 -60.39 -18.51 -64.46
N VAL A 489 -61.22 -19.24 -65.19
CA VAL A 489 -61.05 -19.50 -66.62
C VAL A 489 -61.41 -18.28 -67.47
N ILE A 490 -60.65 -18.02 -68.54
CA ILE A 490 -61.04 -17.04 -69.56
C ILE A 490 -61.95 -17.75 -70.55
N ARG A 491 -63.22 -17.31 -70.68
CA ARG A 491 -64.17 -17.90 -71.64
C ARG A 491 -63.93 -17.34 -73.05
N THR A 492 -64.37 -18.02 -74.10
CA THR A 492 -64.22 -17.54 -75.48
C THR A 492 -65.59 -17.24 -76.10
N MET A 493 -65.69 -16.17 -76.90
CA MET A 493 -66.93 -15.77 -77.59
C MET A 493 -66.68 -15.47 -79.07
N SER A 494 -67.70 -15.70 -79.92
CA SER A 494 -67.67 -15.39 -81.36
C SER A 494 -69.05 -14.99 -81.89
N VAL A 495 -69.09 -14.44 -83.11
CA VAL A 495 -70.32 -14.15 -83.84
C VAL A 495 -70.93 -15.45 -84.34
N ALA A 496 -72.16 -15.73 -83.90
CA ALA A 496 -72.91 -16.93 -84.28
C ALA A 496 -73.80 -16.73 -85.51
N ASN A 497 -74.29 -15.51 -85.75
CA ASN A 497 -75.18 -15.17 -86.87
C ASN A 497 -75.28 -13.65 -87.05
N ILE A 498 -75.45 -13.16 -88.28
CA ILE A 498 -75.85 -11.80 -88.61
C ILE A 498 -77.15 -11.87 -89.42
N ALA A 499 -78.30 -11.63 -88.77
CA ALA A 499 -79.59 -11.64 -89.46
C ALA A 499 -79.93 -10.26 -90.05
N MET A 500 -80.10 -10.18 -91.36
CA MET A 500 -80.45 -8.95 -92.08
C MET A 500 -81.95 -8.84 -92.40
N SER A 501 -82.53 -7.65 -92.22
CA SER A 501 -83.89 -7.36 -92.66
C SER A 501 -84.03 -5.93 -93.19
N LEU A 502 -84.97 -5.71 -94.10
CA LEU A 502 -85.29 -4.40 -94.65
C LEU A 502 -86.56 -3.85 -94.04
N SER A 503 -86.56 -2.56 -93.73
CA SER A 503 -87.77 -1.79 -93.46
C SER A 503 -87.92 -0.71 -94.54
N SER A 504 -88.99 -0.81 -95.32
CA SER A 504 -89.25 0.09 -96.45
C SER A 504 -90.54 0.88 -96.24
N SER A 505 -90.47 2.18 -96.46
CA SER A 505 -91.62 3.09 -96.59
C SER A 505 -91.75 3.54 -98.05
N ARG A 506 -92.83 4.29 -98.38
CA ARG A 506 -93.12 4.76 -99.76
C ARG A 506 -91.93 5.47 -100.45
N SER A 507 -90.96 6.03 -99.72
CA SER A 507 -89.81 6.73 -100.30
C SER A 507 -88.45 6.42 -99.70
N ARG A 508 -88.34 5.63 -98.62
CA ARG A 508 -87.04 5.32 -97.99
C ARG A 508 -86.97 3.90 -97.43
N THR A 509 -85.76 3.34 -97.43
CA THR A 509 -85.45 2.02 -96.87
C THR A 509 -84.23 2.11 -95.97
N ASN A 510 -84.27 1.41 -94.84
CA ASN A 510 -83.09 1.08 -94.03
C ASN A 510 -83.02 -0.43 -93.78
N ALA A 511 -81.83 -0.89 -93.41
CA ALA A 511 -81.58 -2.25 -92.99
C ALA A 511 -81.39 -2.33 -91.47
N LEU A 512 -81.80 -3.46 -90.89
CA LEU A 512 -81.47 -3.88 -89.54
C LEU A 512 -80.55 -5.11 -89.65
N ALA A 513 -79.38 -5.05 -89.03
CA ALA A 513 -78.47 -6.18 -88.84
C ALA A 513 -78.53 -6.60 -87.36
N SER A 514 -79.02 -7.80 -87.07
CA SER A 514 -79.04 -8.37 -85.73
C SER A 514 -77.87 -9.34 -85.58
N VAL A 515 -76.81 -8.92 -84.88
CA VAL A 515 -75.62 -9.74 -84.66
C VAL A 515 -75.79 -10.53 -83.37
N THR A 516 -75.74 -11.86 -83.45
CA THR A 516 -75.82 -12.73 -82.26
C THR A 516 -74.41 -13.18 -81.86
N VAL A 517 -74.02 -12.96 -80.61
CA VAL A 517 -72.75 -13.40 -80.03
C VAL A 517 -73.00 -14.56 -79.07
N ARG A 518 -72.23 -15.63 -79.22
CA ARG A 518 -72.31 -16.82 -78.36
C ARG A 518 -70.95 -17.21 -77.82
N ASP A 519 -70.95 -17.92 -76.69
CA ASP A 519 -69.76 -18.59 -76.19
C ASP A 519 -69.51 -19.90 -76.94
N VAL A 520 -68.38 -20.55 -76.69
CA VAL A 520 -68.01 -21.85 -77.29
C VAL A 520 -69.01 -22.98 -77.01
N SER A 521 -69.82 -22.85 -75.96
CA SER A 521 -70.86 -23.80 -75.59
C SER A 521 -72.20 -23.46 -76.27
N GLY A 522 -72.26 -22.41 -77.09
CA GLY A 522 -73.45 -21.95 -77.79
C GLY A 522 -74.39 -21.10 -76.95
N ASN A 523 -74.02 -20.69 -75.72
CA ASN A 523 -74.87 -19.83 -74.89
C ASN A 523 -74.80 -18.37 -75.36
N PRO A 524 -75.89 -17.59 -75.25
CA PRO A 524 -75.87 -16.17 -75.58
C PRO A 524 -74.96 -15.38 -74.64
N VAL A 525 -74.11 -14.51 -75.20
CA VAL A 525 -73.22 -13.65 -74.43
C VAL A 525 -73.83 -12.26 -74.30
N SER A 526 -74.35 -11.95 -73.11
CA SER A 526 -74.95 -10.65 -72.77
C SER A 526 -73.89 -9.64 -72.34
N GLY A 527 -74.08 -8.36 -72.67
CA GLY A 527 -73.21 -7.27 -72.24
C GLY A 527 -71.93 -7.09 -73.07
N ALA A 528 -71.72 -7.92 -74.10
CA ALA A 528 -70.58 -7.78 -75.00
C ALA A 528 -70.76 -6.55 -75.90
N GLN A 529 -69.75 -5.69 -75.95
CA GLN A 529 -69.76 -4.55 -76.87
C GLN A 529 -69.35 -5.06 -78.26
N VAL A 530 -70.29 -5.04 -79.20
CA VAL A 530 -70.07 -5.41 -80.60
C VAL A 530 -69.87 -4.14 -81.41
N THR A 531 -68.84 -4.11 -82.23
CA THR A 531 -68.55 -3.02 -83.17
C THR A 531 -68.68 -3.53 -84.61
N GLY A 532 -69.20 -2.70 -85.49
CA GLY A 532 -69.28 -3.04 -86.91
C GLY A 532 -69.50 -1.84 -87.82
N THR A 533 -69.46 -2.11 -89.13
CA THR A 533 -69.47 -1.11 -90.20
C THR A 533 -70.53 -1.42 -91.25
N TRP A 534 -71.30 -0.40 -91.62
CA TRP A 534 -72.21 -0.40 -92.77
C TRP A 534 -71.48 -0.06 -94.07
N SER A 535 -71.81 -0.75 -95.16
CA SER A 535 -71.33 -0.48 -96.52
C SER A 535 -72.41 -0.78 -97.59
N GLY A 536 -72.16 -0.42 -98.85
CA GLY A 536 -73.13 -0.53 -99.96
C GLY A 536 -73.78 0.81 -100.27
N VAL A 537 -75.11 0.90 -100.20
CA VAL A 537 -75.85 2.18 -100.38
C VAL A 537 -75.86 3.08 -99.13
N VAL A 538 -75.21 2.64 -98.06
CA VAL A 538 -75.03 3.36 -96.79
C VAL A 538 -73.60 3.19 -96.30
N SER A 539 -73.14 4.08 -95.41
CA SER A 539 -71.82 4.00 -94.77
C SER A 539 -71.88 4.44 -93.31
N GLY A 540 -71.05 3.85 -92.44
CA GLY A 540 -70.85 4.32 -91.07
C GLY A 540 -70.51 3.21 -90.09
N ASN A 541 -69.82 3.56 -89.00
CA ASN A 541 -69.50 2.66 -87.91
C ASN A 541 -70.59 2.74 -86.83
N ALA A 542 -70.83 1.63 -86.15
CA ALA A 542 -71.72 1.58 -85.00
C ALA A 542 -71.17 0.61 -83.95
N SER A 543 -71.53 0.86 -82.69
CA SER A 543 -71.23 0.00 -81.56
C SER A 543 -72.51 -0.22 -80.77
N VAL A 544 -72.87 -1.48 -80.53
CA VAL A 544 -74.08 -1.86 -79.79
C VAL A 544 -73.71 -2.96 -78.81
N THR A 545 -74.23 -2.87 -77.59
CA THR A 545 -74.04 -3.91 -76.57
C THR A 545 -75.06 -5.01 -76.76
N THR A 546 -74.65 -6.27 -76.67
CA THR A 546 -75.57 -7.40 -76.74
C THR A 546 -76.54 -7.40 -75.57
N ASN A 547 -77.80 -7.71 -75.86
CA ASN A 547 -78.84 -7.90 -74.85
C ASN A 547 -78.75 -9.29 -74.19
N SER A 548 -79.74 -9.64 -73.36
CA SER A 548 -79.80 -10.93 -72.67
C SER A 548 -79.88 -12.15 -73.60
N SER A 549 -80.34 -11.99 -74.84
CA SER A 549 -80.31 -13.05 -75.86
C SER A 549 -79.00 -13.09 -76.66
N GLY A 550 -77.99 -12.29 -76.27
CA GLY A 550 -76.71 -12.20 -76.97
C GLY A 550 -76.79 -11.43 -78.29
N ALA A 551 -77.88 -10.70 -78.54
CA ALA A 551 -78.12 -10.00 -79.80
C ALA A 551 -77.79 -8.51 -79.71
N ALA A 552 -77.09 -7.98 -80.70
CA ALA A 552 -76.78 -6.57 -80.90
C ALA A 552 -77.41 -6.09 -82.22
N ASP A 553 -78.40 -5.21 -82.10
CA ASP A 553 -79.21 -4.72 -83.22
C ASP A 553 -78.67 -3.40 -83.78
N PHE A 554 -78.12 -3.45 -84.99
CA PHE A 554 -77.60 -2.29 -85.70
C PHE A 554 -78.60 -1.84 -86.75
N ARG A 555 -78.94 -0.55 -86.76
CA ARG A 555 -79.82 0.04 -87.80
C ARG A 555 -79.02 0.93 -88.72
N SER A 556 -79.16 0.72 -90.03
CA SER A 556 -78.54 1.60 -91.02
C SER A 556 -79.25 2.95 -91.08
N ALA A 557 -78.58 3.95 -91.67
CA ALA A 557 -79.24 5.14 -92.15
C ALA A 557 -80.34 4.77 -93.16
N SER A 558 -81.44 5.52 -93.17
CA SER A 558 -82.51 5.36 -94.14
C SER A 558 -82.17 6.10 -95.42
N VAL A 559 -82.28 5.48 -96.60
CA VAL A 559 -81.92 6.08 -97.90
C VAL A 559 -83.00 5.85 -98.96
N LYS A 560 -82.98 6.65 -100.05
CA LYS A 560 -83.79 6.37 -101.25
C LYS A 560 -83.13 5.23 -102.03
N ALA A 561 -83.46 3.99 -101.68
CA ALA A 561 -82.97 2.80 -102.35
C ALA A 561 -83.89 2.40 -103.51
N THR A 562 -83.34 2.20 -104.71
CA THR A 562 -84.02 1.57 -105.86
C THR A 562 -83.90 0.05 -105.79
N THR A 563 -84.72 -0.68 -106.54
CA THR A 563 -84.57 -2.14 -106.71
C THR A 563 -83.13 -2.47 -107.13
N GLY A 564 -82.49 -3.42 -106.44
CA GLY A 564 -81.07 -3.77 -106.63
C GLY A 564 -80.10 -3.05 -105.68
N SER A 565 -80.57 -2.18 -104.78
CA SER A 565 -79.72 -1.52 -103.78
C SER A 565 -79.36 -2.46 -102.63
N THR A 566 -78.07 -2.70 -102.39
CA THR A 566 -77.58 -3.61 -101.33
C THR A 566 -77.09 -2.87 -100.09
N PHE A 567 -77.52 -3.32 -98.91
CA PHE A 567 -77.02 -2.91 -97.60
C PHE A 567 -76.15 -4.04 -97.05
N THR A 568 -74.94 -3.74 -96.62
CA THR A 568 -74.02 -4.69 -95.99
C THR A 568 -73.68 -4.24 -94.58
N PHE A 569 -73.64 -5.18 -93.63
CA PHE A 569 -73.03 -4.97 -92.32
C PHE A 569 -71.85 -5.92 -92.08
N THR A 570 -70.77 -5.44 -91.47
CA THR A 570 -69.58 -6.24 -91.14
C THR A 570 -69.19 -6.02 -89.70
N VAL A 571 -68.99 -7.09 -88.94
CA VAL A 571 -68.51 -7.03 -87.55
C VAL A 571 -67.01 -6.79 -87.55
N THR A 572 -66.54 -5.77 -86.82
CA THR A 572 -65.13 -5.37 -86.74
C THR A 572 -64.45 -5.77 -85.43
N GLY A 573 -65.22 -6.07 -84.38
CA GLY A 573 -64.66 -6.49 -83.10
C GLY A 573 -65.71 -6.67 -82.02
N ILE A 574 -65.41 -7.52 -81.04
CA ILE A 574 -66.23 -7.74 -79.85
C ILE A 574 -65.34 -7.67 -78.61
N THR A 575 -65.78 -6.98 -77.55
CA THR A 575 -65.05 -6.92 -76.28
C THR A 575 -65.97 -7.13 -75.08
N LEU A 576 -65.54 -7.97 -74.13
CA LEU A 576 -66.19 -8.20 -72.84
C LEU A 576 -65.14 -8.74 -71.84
N SER A 577 -65.08 -8.16 -70.63
CA SER A 577 -64.17 -8.64 -69.58
C SER A 577 -64.51 -10.08 -69.17
N GLY A 578 -63.49 -10.92 -68.98
CA GLY A 578 -63.64 -12.37 -68.72
C GLY A 578 -63.91 -13.22 -69.97
N TYR A 579 -64.01 -12.60 -71.15
CA TYR A 579 -64.10 -13.28 -72.44
C TYR A 579 -62.95 -12.90 -73.38
N THR A 580 -62.47 -13.86 -74.14
CA THR A 580 -61.63 -13.64 -75.32
C THR A 580 -62.51 -13.70 -76.56
N TYR A 581 -62.49 -12.66 -77.39
CA TYR A 581 -63.14 -12.70 -78.70
C TYR A 581 -62.27 -13.48 -79.67
N ASP A 582 -62.78 -14.62 -80.14
CA ASP A 582 -62.12 -15.43 -81.17
C ASP A 582 -62.77 -15.16 -82.51
N ALA A 583 -62.15 -14.25 -83.27
CA ALA A 583 -62.61 -13.89 -84.60
C ALA A 583 -62.53 -15.04 -85.61
N ALA A 584 -61.66 -16.05 -85.40
CA ALA A 584 -61.55 -17.21 -86.28
C ALA A 584 -62.73 -18.16 -86.13
N SER A 585 -63.38 -18.15 -84.96
CA SER A 585 -64.58 -18.94 -84.66
C SER A 585 -65.89 -18.24 -85.00
N ASN A 586 -65.85 -17.11 -85.72
CA ASN A 586 -67.05 -16.47 -86.22
C ASN A 586 -67.70 -17.34 -87.30
N VAL A 587 -68.96 -17.71 -87.08
CA VAL A 587 -69.79 -18.37 -88.11
C VAL A 587 -70.02 -17.41 -89.27
N GLU A 588 -70.16 -16.13 -88.98
CA GLU A 588 -70.38 -15.08 -89.96
C GLU A 588 -69.69 -13.79 -89.52
N THR A 589 -69.04 -13.10 -90.46
CA THR A 589 -68.36 -11.81 -90.20
C THR A 589 -69.02 -10.65 -90.92
N ARG A 590 -69.83 -10.94 -91.95
CA ARG A 590 -70.49 -9.97 -92.81
C ARG A 590 -71.72 -10.61 -93.44
N ASP A 591 -72.84 -9.88 -93.48
CA ASP A 591 -74.02 -10.24 -94.25
C ASP A 591 -74.54 -9.03 -95.04
N SER A 592 -75.40 -9.27 -96.04
CA SER A 592 -75.98 -8.25 -96.89
C SER A 592 -77.41 -8.55 -97.32
N ILE A 593 -78.22 -7.51 -97.47
CA ILE A 593 -79.60 -7.62 -97.97
C ILE A 593 -79.85 -6.59 -99.08
N THR A 594 -80.54 -7.01 -100.13
CA THR A 594 -80.81 -6.18 -101.31
C THR A 594 -82.30 -5.88 -101.41
N ARG A 595 -82.64 -4.62 -101.71
CA ARG A 595 -84.02 -4.15 -101.89
C ARG A 595 -84.64 -4.58 -103.20
#